data_AF-A0A9R0SAC1-F1
#
_entry.id   AF-A0A9R0SAC1-F1
#
_cell.length_a   1.000
_cell.length_b   1.000
_cell.length_c   1.000
_cell.angle_alpha   90.00
_cell.angle_beta   90.00
_cell.angle_gamma   90.00
#
_symmetry.space_group_name_H-M   'P 1'
#
loop_
_entity.id
_entity.type
_entity.pdbx_description
1 polymer ?
#
loop_
_entity_poly.entity_id
_entity_poly.type
_entity_poly.pdbx_seq_one_letter_code
_entity_poly.pdbx_strand_id
1 'polypeptide(L)' 'MAKEIYSSRLFFEIFTITAWNIWKERNKFIINQITPSNRAWFERTKADLTWLRYRVSPDLSDYITSFVNSL' A
#
# COMPACT_ATOMS: atom_id res chain seq x y z
N MET A 1 17.92 12.40 -11.20
CA MET A 1 16.51 12.25 -11.65
C MET A 1 15.67 11.54 -10.58
N ALA A 2 14.34 11.67 -10.57
CA ALA A 2 13.47 11.07 -9.54
C ALA A 2 13.74 9.56 -9.29
N LYS A 3 14.13 8.81 -10.32
CA LYS A 3 14.53 7.40 -10.23
C LYS A 3 15.77 7.14 -9.34
N GLU A 4 16.71 8.09 -9.27
CA GLU A 4 17.92 7.96 -8.43
C GLU A 4 17.61 8.33 -6.97
N ILE A 5 16.72 9.30 -6.76
CA ILE A 5 16.29 9.79 -5.44
C ILE A 5 15.33 8.80 -4.77
N TYR A 6 14.43 8.19 -5.55
CA TYR A 6 13.45 7.19 -5.12
C TYR A 6 13.82 5.78 -5.61
N SER A 7 15.12 5.46 -5.55
CA SER A 7 15.66 4.14 -5.89
C SER A 7 15.29 3.05 -4.86
N SER A 8 14.35 3.33 -3.94
CA SER A 8 13.86 2.32 -3.02
C SER A 8 13.16 1.22 -3.80
N ARG A 9 13.48 -0.03 -3.44
CA ARG A 9 12.75 -1.19 -3.94
C ARG A 9 11.25 -0.93 -3.71
N LEU A 10 10.46 -1.05 -4.78
CA LEU A 10 8.99 -0.96 -4.76
C LEU A 10 8.37 0.40 -4.39
N PHE A 11 9.09 1.53 -4.52
CA PHE A 11 8.54 2.86 -4.21
C PHE A 11 7.19 3.12 -4.89
N PHE A 12 7.11 2.88 -6.20
CA PHE A 12 5.90 3.15 -6.97
C PHE A 12 4.75 2.24 -6.56
N GLU A 13 5.02 0.96 -6.35
CA GLU A 13 4.01 -0.02 -5.92
C GLU A 13 3.44 0.36 -4.56
N ILE A 14 4.30 0.72 -3.60
CA ILE A 14 3.90 1.16 -2.26
C ILE A 14 3.09 2.45 -2.37
N PHE A 15 3.59 3.43 -3.11
CA PHE A 15 2.90 4.71 -3.30
C PHE A 15 1.53 4.53 -3.95
N THR A 16 1.44 3.75 -5.03
CA THR A 16 0.20 3.48 -5.75
C THR A 16 -0.82 2.75 -4.89
N ILE A 17 -0.42 1.70 -4.15
CA ILE A 17 -1.32 0.98 -3.23
C ILE A 17 -1.83 1.90 -2.12
N THR A 18 -0.94 2.72 -1.55
CA THR A 18 -1.26 3.69 -0.50
C THR A 18 -2.29 4.72 -0.98
N ALA A 19 -2.02 5.35 -2.13
CA ALA A 19 -2.91 6.33 -2.76
C ALA A 19 -4.26 5.71 -3.17
N TRP A 20 -4.24 4.49 -3.72
CA TRP A 20 -5.45 3.75 -4.08
C TRP A 20 -6.33 3.46 -2.85
N ASN A 21 -5.72 3.15 -1.71
CA ASN A 21 -6.45 2.95 -0.47
C ASN A 21 -7.09 4.24 0.07
N ILE A 22 -6.46 5.41 -0.10
CA ILE A 22 -7.08 6.70 0.23
C ILE A 22 -8.31 6.92 -0.65
N TRP A 23 -8.17 6.67 -1.96
CA TRP A 23 -9.29 6.76 -2.90
C TRP A 23 -10.45 5.83 -2.48
N LYS A 24 -10.16 4.59 -2.06
CA LYS A 24 -11.19 3.65 -1.55
C LYS A 24 -11.92 4.18 -0.31
N GLU A 25 -11.23 4.75 0.67
CA GLU A 25 -11.90 5.34 1.85
C GLU A 25 -12.83 6.50 1.48
N ARG A 26 -12.38 7.38 0.58
CA ARG A 26 -13.24 8.47 0.07
C ARG A 26 -14.48 7.94 -0.65
N ASN A 27 -14.33 6.89 -1.44
CA ASN A 27 -15.47 6.29 -2.17
C ASN A 27 -16.43 5.56 -1.24
N LYS A 28 -15.96 4.91 -0.18
CA LYS A 28 -16.85 4.32 0.83
C LYS A 28 -17.75 5.38 1.48
N PHE A 29 -17.23 6.56 1.75
CA PHE A 29 -18.04 7.67 2.27
C PHE A 29 -19.09 8.11 1.25
N ILE A 30 -18.70 8.35 0.00
CA ILE A 30 -19.62 8.81 -1.05
C ILE A 30 -20.74 7.80 -1.31
N ILE A 31 -20.40 6.51 -1.42
CA ILE A 31 -21.32 5.45 -1.86
C ILE A 31 -22.13 4.89 -0.68
N ASN A 32 -21.46 4.62 0.45
CA ASN A 32 -22.04 3.89 1.58
C ASN A 32 -22.25 4.77 2.82
N GLN A 33 -21.92 6.06 2.77
CA GLN A 33 -21.99 6.99 3.92
C GLN A 33 -21.17 6.53 5.14
N ILE A 34 -20.14 5.70 4.91
CA ILE A 34 -19.23 5.25 5.97
C ILE A 34 -18.17 6.31 6.21
N THR A 35 -18.07 6.82 7.44
CA THR A 35 -17.06 7.81 7.83
C THR A 35 -15.64 7.28 7.55
N PRO A 36 -14.80 8.01 6.80
CA PRO A 36 -13.42 7.61 6.54
C PRO A 36 -12.63 7.44 7.84
N SER A 37 -11.74 6.45 7.87
CA SER A 37 -10.88 6.22 9.04
C SER A 37 -9.44 5.97 8.61
N ASN A 38 -8.51 6.74 9.19
CA ASN A 38 -7.08 6.52 9.00
C ASN A 38 -6.67 5.11 9.44
N ARG A 39 -7.28 4.57 10.49
CA ARG A 39 -7.03 3.19 10.92
C ARG A 39 -7.52 2.19 9.88
N ALA A 40 -8.75 2.33 9.39
CA ALA A 40 -9.30 1.42 8.39
C ALA A 40 -8.53 1.46 7.07
N TRP A 41 -8.11 2.65 6.65
CA TRP A 41 -7.20 2.85 5.53
C TRP A 41 -5.86 2.12 5.72
N PHE A 42 -5.25 2.29 6.90
CA PHE A 42 -3.93 1.74 7.19
C PHE A 42 -3.95 0.21 7.22
N GLU A 43 -4.91 -0.40 7.92
CA GLU A 43 -5.07 -1.86 7.95
C GLU A 43 -5.30 -2.44 6.55
N ARG A 44 -6.11 -1.78 5.72
CA ARG A 44 -6.32 -2.19 4.33
C ARG A 44 -5.05 -2.03 3.50
N THR A 45 -4.28 -0.96 3.72
CA THR A 45 -3.01 -0.72 3.04
C THR A 45 -2.00 -1.81 3.37
N LYS A 46 -1.86 -2.18 4.65
CA LYS A 46 -1.05 -3.34 5.06
C LYS A 46 -1.48 -4.62 4.36
N ALA A 47 -2.78 -4.93 4.36
CA ALA A 47 -3.30 -6.13 3.70
C ALA A 47 -2.99 -6.15 2.19
N ASP A 48 -3.27 -5.06 1.47
CA ASP A 48 -3.01 -4.96 0.03
C ASP A 48 -1.49 -5.06 -0.29
N LEU A 49 -0.63 -4.48 0.56
CA LEU A 49 0.82 -4.64 0.44
C LEU A 49 1.25 -6.09 0.69
N THR A 50 0.68 -6.78 1.67
CA THR A 50 0.96 -8.21 1.88
C THR A 50 0.61 -9.05 0.66
N TRP A 51 -0.49 -8.73 -0.04
CA TRP A 51 -0.86 -9.44 -1.28
C TRP A 51 0.13 -9.21 -2.44
N LEU A 52 0.84 -8.08 -2.47
CA LEU A 52 1.84 -7.78 -3.50
C LEU A 52 2.97 -8.82 -3.53
N ARG A 53 3.30 -9.43 -2.38
CA ARG A 53 4.39 -10.40 -2.26
C ARG A 53 4.26 -11.61 -3.20
N TYR A 54 3.02 -11.98 -3.53
CA TYR A 54 2.74 -13.11 -4.44
C TYR A 54 2.86 -12.77 -5.93
N ARG A 55 3.17 -11.52 -6.27
CA ARG A 55 3.24 -11.01 -7.66
C ARG A 55 4.64 -10.55 -8.07
N VAL A 56 5.62 -10.72 -7.20
CA VAL A 56 7.00 -10.26 -7.40
C VAL A 56 7.99 -11.41 -7.23
N SER A 57 9.26 -11.17 -7.52
CA SER A 57 10.33 -12.15 -7.27
C SER A 57 10.47 -12.48 -5.77
N PRO A 58 11.05 -13.64 -5.41
CA PRO A 58 11.25 -14.01 -4.00
C PRO A 58 11.99 -12.95 -3.15
N ASP A 59 13.07 -12.36 -3.65
CA ASP A 59 13.81 -11.27 -2.97
C ASP A 59 12.91 -10.06 -2.65
N LEU A 60 12.03 -9.70 -3.58
CA LEU A 60 11.07 -8.61 -3.36
C LEU A 60 9.92 -9.03 -2.44
N SER A 61 9.50 -10.30 -2.48
CA SER A 61 8.48 -10.85 -1.57
C SER A 61 8.95 -10.80 -0.11
N ASP A 62 10.20 -11.17 0.14
CA ASP A 62 10.81 -11.10 1.47
C ASP A 62 10.94 -9.66 1.95
N TYR A 63 11.38 -8.76 1.06
CA TYR A 63 11.41 -7.33 1.33
C TYR A 63 10.02 -6.77 1.68
N ILE A 64 8.97 -7.10 0.92
CA ILE A 64 7.58 -6.69 1.21
C ILE A 64 7.14 -7.19 2.58
N THR A 65 7.42 -8.46 2.89
CA THR A 65 7.04 -9.06 4.18
C THR A 65 7.73 -8.33 5.33
N SER A 66 9.04 -8.06 5.22
CA SER A 66 9.78 -7.28 6.21
C SER A 66 9.26 -5.84 6.34
N PHE A 67 8.96 -5.19 5.21
CA PHE A 67 8.46 -3.82 5.18
C PHE A 67 7.10 -3.72 5.89
N VAL A 68 6.14 -4.57 5.54
CA VAL A 68 4.79 -4.55 6.15
C VAL A 68 4.84 -4.83 7.65
N ASN A 69 5.74 -5.71 8.11
CA ASN A 69 5.93 -5.99 9.53
C ASN A 69 6.55 -4.81 10.31
N SER A 70 7.23 -3.89 9.63
CA SER A 70 7.84 -2.70 10.22
C SER A 70 6.92 -1.48 10.29
N LEU A 71 5.80 -1.51 9.55
CA LEU A 71 4.73 -0.50 9.61
C LEU A 71 3.89 -0.67 10.89
#